data_AF-A0A4S2AR08-F1
#
_entry.id   AF-A0A4S2AR08-F1
#
_cell.length_a   1.000
_cell.length_b   1.000
_cell.length_c   1.000
_cell.angle_alpha   90.00
_cell.angle_beta   90.00
_cell.angle_gamma   90.00
#
_symmetry.space_group_name_H-M   'P 1'
#
loop_
_entity.id
_entity.type
_entity.pdbx_description
1 polymer ?
#
loop_
_entity_poly.entity_id
_entity_poly.type
_entity_poly.pdbx_seq_one_letter_code
_entity_poly.pdbx_strand_id
1 'polypeptide(L)'
;MKKFLITNKKTQEICGKFDSKNEAADEMMDFIENHNEDLDSEDEDYLTPFDFSLEEVEIKEVNECITDFEKARKHLNGKPNADFTVSKKILSDNSVKLEDVARLVNDINPKHMKALVALNELFTIAQAWNKEDNFTPDFSNRNQTKWFPWFVYSNAAAGFVFAYTGHTATSAYASFGSRLCFKTSDRARQFGEQFIDLWNDVLLFRQPSVSL
;
A
#
# COMPACT_ATOMS: atom_id res chain seq x y z
N MET A 1 -4.17 9.11 11.31
CA MET A 1 -5.03 8.81 12.49
C MET A 1 -4.25 8.98 13.79
N LYS A 2 -4.88 9.48 14.86
CA LYS A 2 -4.26 9.58 16.18
C LYS A 2 -4.24 8.20 16.84
N LYS A 3 -3.11 7.82 17.42
CA LYS A 3 -2.93 6.58 18.19
C LYS A 3 -2.28 6.91 19.53
N PHE A 4 -2.52 6.08 20.54
CA PHE A 4 -1.90 6.19 21.85
C PHE A 4 -0.80 5.13 21.98
N LEU A 5 0.43 5.60 22.16
CA LEU A 5 1.63 4.77 22.29
C LEU A 5 1.94 4.58 23.77
N ILE A 6 2.13 3.33 24.17
CA ILE A 6 2.62 3.00 25.52
C ILE A 6 4.07 2.58 25.43
N THR A 7 4.91 3.22 26.24
CA THR A 7 6.34 2.92 26.30
C THR A 7 6.74 2.63 27.73
N ASN A 8 7.46 1.54 27.96
CA ASN A 8 8.09 1.26 29.24
C ASN A 8 9.29 2.19 29.42
N LYS A 9 9.28 3.03 30.46
CA LYS A 9 10.33 4.03 30.71
C LYS A 9 11.66 3.40 31.14
N LYS A 10 11.62 2.23 31.81
CA LYS A 10 12.83 1.52 32.24
C LYS A 10 13.57 0.92 31.05
N THR A 11 12.85 0.23 30.16
CA THR A 11 13.45 -0.48 29.01
C THR A 11 13.48 0.33 27.72
N GLN A 12 12.73 1.44 27.65
CA GLN A 12 12.46 2.22 26.44
C GLN A 12 11.74 1.41 25.33
N GLU A 13 11.12 0.29 25.69
CA GLU A 13 10.38 -0.57 24.76
C GLU A 13 8.96 -0.06 24.53
N ILE A 14 8.48 -0.13 23.28
CA ILE A 14 7.10 0.16 22.92
C ILE A 14 6.23 -1.05 23.24
N CYS A 15 5.35 -0.91 24.22
CA CYS A 15 4.46 -1.98 24.68
C CYS A 15 3.21 -2.11 23.79
N GLY A 16 2.75 -1.03 23.17
CA GLY A 16 1.57 -1.09 22.30
C GLY A 16 1.15 0.23 21.66
N LYS A 17 0.25 0.13 20.68
CA LYS A 17 -0.33 1.25 19.92
C LYS A 17 -1.84 1.07 19.80
N PHE A 18 -2.60 1.98 20.40
CA PHE A 18 -4.05 1.81 20.61
C PHE A 18 -4.86 2.94 20.00
N ASP A 19 -6.13 2.66 19.68
CA ASP A 19 -7.05 3.63 19.06
C ASP A 19 -7.62 4.63 20.07
N SER A 20 -7.64 4.26 21.36
CA SER A 20 -8.14 5.12 22.43
C SER A 20 -7.28 5.08 23.69
N LYS A 21 -7.39 6.12 24.53
CA LYS A 21 -6.72 6.15 25.83
C LYS A 21 -7.23 5.06 26.78
N ASN A 22 -8.50 4.70 26.68
CA ASN A 22 -9.10 3.69 27.55
C ASN A 22 -8.55 2.31 27.20
N GLU A 23 -8.57 1.95 25.91
CA GLU A 23 -7.96 0.72 25.40
C GLU A 23 -6.48 0.63 25.77
N ALA A 24 -5.74 1.73 25.61
CA ALA A 24 -4.34 1.79 26.04
C ALA A 24 -4.19 1.53 27.56
N ALA A 25 -5.03 2.14 28.39
CA ALA A 25 -4.97 1.97 29.83
C ALA A 25 -5.31 0.53 30.25
N ASP A 26 -6.35 -0.06 29.66
CA ASP A 26 -6.78 -1.43 29.95
C ASP A 26 -5.66 -2.43 29.60
N GLU A 27 -5.11 -2.35 28.38
CA GLU A 27 -4.04 -3.23 27.91
C GLU A 27 -2.73 -3.04 28.70
N MET A 28 -2.43 -1.82 29.17
CA MET A 28 -1.29 -1.58 30.06
C MET A 28 -1.47 -2.24 31.42
N MET A 29 -2.68 -2.17 31.99
CA MET A 29 -2.95 -2.80 33.28
C MET A 29 -2.89 -4.32 33.16
N ASP A 30 -3.44 -4.89 32.09
CA ASP A 30 -3.35 -6.32 31.79
C ASP A 30 -1.89 -6.74 31.61
N PHE A 31 -1.06 -5.96 30.92
CA PHE A 31 0.38 -6.23 30.80
C PHE A 31 1.09 -6.25 32.16
N ILE A 32 0.79 -5.26 33.02
CA ILE A 32 1.38 -5.17 34.36
C ILE A 32 0.95 -6.36 35.23
N GLU A 33 -0.33 -6.70 35.22
CA GLU A 33 -0.87 -7.82 36.01
C GLU A 33 -0.22 -9.15 35.59
N ASN A 34 -0.12 -9.40 34.28
CA ASN A 34 0.54 -10.60 33.77
C ASN A 34 2.05 -10.64 34.06
N HIS A 35 2.75 -9.49 33.99
CA HIS A 35 4.19 -9.45 34.30
C HIS A 35 4.46 -9.65 35.79
N ASN A 36 3.60 -9.13 36.66
CA ASN A 36 3.76 -9.19 38.10
C ASN A 36 3.16 -10.46 38.74
N GLU A 37 2.59 -11.39 37.97
CA GLU A 37 1.86 -12.56 38.50
C GLU A 37 2.68 -13.36 39.53
N ASP A 38 3.99 -13.49 39.30
CA ASP A 38 4.94 -14.22 40.15
C ASP A 38 5.91 -13.30 40.94
N LEU A 39 5.64 -11.98 41.00
CA LEU A 39 6.53 -10.99 41.63
C LEU A 39 5.87 -10.36 42.86
N ASP A 40 6.66 -10.18 43.92
CA ASP A 40 6.26 -9.41 45.09
C ASP A 40 6.49 -7.91 44.83
N SER A 41 5.73 -7.05 45.51
CA SER A 41 5.84 -5.59 45.34
C SER A 41 7.19 -4.97 45.74
N GLU A 42 8.05 -5.76 46.39
CA GLU A 42 9.42 -5.38 46.76
C GLU A 42 10.46 -5.80 45.73
N ASP A 43 10.10 -6.63 44.75
CA ASP A 43 11.01 -7.09 43.70
C ASP A 43 11.41 -5.94 42.78
N GLU A 44 12.71 -5.88 42.42
CA GLU A 44 13.26 -4.81 41.58
C GLU A 44 12.59 -4.74 40.19
N ASP A 45 12.12 -5.89 39.71
CA ASP A 45 11.46 -6.06 38.41
C ASP A 45 9.93 -5.86 38.47
N TYR A 46 9.36 -5.57 39.65
CA TYR A 46 7.94 -5.26 39.80
C TYR A 46 7.60 -3.97 39.04
N LEU A 47 6.57 -4.04 38.19
CA LEU A 47 6.13 -2.92 37.35
C LEU A 47 4.91 -2.21 37.93
N THR A 48 4.88 -0.89 37.77
CA THR A 48 3.75 -0.03 38.13
C THR A 48 3.33 0.81 36.94
N PRO A 49 2.10 1.37 36.93
CA PRO A 49 1.68 2.30 35.87
C PRO A 49 2.61 3.52 35.73
N PHE A 50 3.35 3.88 36.78
CA PHE A 50 4.29 5.00 36.74
C PHE A 50 5.56 4.69 35.94
N ASP A 51 5.86 3.41 35.72
CA ASP A 51 6.97 2.94 34.89
C ASP A 51 6.68 3.07 33.39
N PHE A 52 5.47 3.50 33.01
CA PHE A 52 5.07 3.68 31.62
C PHE A 52 4.77 5.14 31.27
N SER A 53 4.97 5.49 30.00
CA SER A 53 4.48 6.74 29.41
C SER A 53 3.39 6.45 28.38
N LEU A 54 2.40 7.34 28.33
CA LEU A 54 1.35 7.35 27.33
C LEU A 54 1.51 8.60 26.47
N GLU A 55 1.82 8.41 25.19
CA GLU A 55 1.98 9.51 24.23
C GLU A 55 0.92 9.45 23.13
N GLU A 56 0.31 10.59 22.82
CA GLU A 56 -0.58 10.73 21.67
C GLU A 56 0.27 11.01 20.43
N VAL A 57 0.31 10.05 19.50
CA VAL A 57 1.10 10.14 18.26
C VAL A 57 0.20 10.18 17.04
N GLU A 58 0.53 11.03 16.08
CA GLU A 58 -0.14 11.05 14.79
C GLU A 58 0.53 10.04 13.84
N ILE A 59 -0.15 8.92 13.57
CA ILE A 59 0.31 7.94 12.58
C ILE A 59 -0.38 8.24 11.26
N LYS A 60 0.42 8.54 10.24
CA LYS A 60 -0.08 8.70 8.88
C LYS A 60 -0.24 7.34 8.24
N GLU A 61 -1.43 7.08 7.72
CA GLU A 61 -1.69 5.85 6.98
C GLU A 61 -0.88 5.81 5.69
N VAL A 62 -0.64 4.61 5.14
CA VAL A 62 0.17 4.44 3.92
C VAL A 62 -0.39 5.27 2.76
N ASN A 63 -1.71 5.41 2.67
CA ASN A 63 -2.40 6.20 1.65
C ASN A 63 -2.18 7.72 1.80
N GLU A 64 -1.82 8.19 2.99
CA GLU A 64 -1.43 9.57 3.28
C GLU A 64 0.06 9.82 3.03
N CYS A 65 0.90 8.79 3.19
CA CYS A 65 2.35 8.86 3.00
C CYS A 65 2.76 8.69 1.54
N ILE A 66 2.21 7.68 0.85
CA ILE A 66 2.52 7.31 -0.52
C ILE A 66 1.34 7.71 -1.41
N THR A 67 1.28 9.00 -1.72
CA THR A 67 0.14 9.62 -2.42
C THR A 67 0.22 9.59 -3.93
N ASP A 68 1.39 9.27 -4.48
CA ASP A 68 1.68 9.38 -5.91
C ASP A 68 2.86 8.48 -6.31
N PHE A 69 3.08 8.35 -7.61
CA PHE A 69 4.13 7.53 -8.19
C PHE A 69 5.54 7.93 -7.71
N GLU A 70 5.80 9.23 -7.58
CA GLU A 70 7.12 9.74 -7.24
C GLU A 70 7.49 9.41 -5.78
N LYS A 71 6.53 9.57 -4.86
CA LYS A 71 6.69 9.12 -3.48
C LYS A 71 6.81 7.60 -3.39
N ALA A 72 6.02 6.84 -4.15
CA ALA A 72 6.13 5.38 -4.20
C ALA A 72 7.52 4.93 -4.67
N ARG A 73 8.00 5.53 -5.76
CA ARG A 73 9.34 5.26 -6.31
C ARG A 73 10.42 5.55 -5.27
N LYS A 74 10.39 6.71 -4.63
CA LYS A 74 11.34 7.10 -3.58
C LYS A 74 11.30 6.12 -2.40
N HIS A 75 10.10 5.73 -1.97
CA HIS A 75 9.88 4.79 -0.87
C HIS A 75 10.46 3.39 -1.17
N LEU A 76 10.42 2.96 -2.43
CA LEU A 76 11.06 1.74 -2.91
C LEU A 76 12.57 1.88 -3.17
N ASN A 77 13.21 2.95 -2.69
CA ASN A 77 14.60 3.30 -2.97
C ASN A 77 14.91 3.45 -4.48
N GLY A 78 13.88 3.63 -5.31
CA GLY A 78 14.00 3.90 -6.73
C GLY A 78 14.47 5.34 -6.96
N LYS A 79 15.43 5.51 -7.87
CA LYS A 79 15.81 6.82 -8.38
C LYS A 79 15.04 7.08 -9.68
N PRO A 80 14.73 8.34 -10.04
CA PRO A 80 14.44 8.64 -11.43
C PRO A 80 15.55 8.05 -12.27
N ASN A 81 15.18 7.43 -13.40
CA ASN A 81 16.12 6.91 -14.37
C ASN A 81 16.91 8.08 -15.00
N ALA A 82 17.88 8.60 -14.26
CA ALA A 82 18.78 9.67 -14.68
C ALA A 82 19.83 9.16 -15.69
N ASP A 83 19.96 7.85 -15.80
CA ASP A 83 20.87 7.18 -16.73
C ASP A 83 20.31 7.11 -18.17
N PHE A 84 19.07 7.56 -18.39
CA PHE A 84 18.44 7.63 -19.71
C PHE A 84 18.14 9.08 -20.07
N THR A 85 19.06 9.73 -20.77
CA THR A 85 18.74 10.93 -21.56
C THR A 85 17.98 10.48 -22.80
N VAL A 86 16.79 11.02 -23.10
CA VAL A 86 16.13 10.81 -24.40
C VAL A 86 16.89 11.60 -25.46
N SER A 87 18.03 11.07 -25.83
CA SER A 87 18.86 11.43 -26.96
C SER A 87 19.45 10.14 -27.50
N LYS A 88 19.68 10.07 -28.81
CA LYS A 88 20.02 8.86 -29.54
C LYS A 88 21.20 8.11 -28.87
N LYS A 89 20.86 7.03 -28.14
CA LYS A 89 21.66 5.88 -27.66
C LYS A 89 22.77 6.20 -26.64
N ILE A 90 22.70 5.60 -25.43
CA ILE A 90 23.80 4.99 -24.65
C ILE A 90 23.19 4.03 -23.60
N LEU A 91 23.87 2.89 -23.39
CA LEU A 91 23.55 1.83 -22.42
C LEU A 91 24.07 2.19 -21.02
N SER A 92 23.26 1.93 -19.99
CA SER A 92 23.66 2.04 -18.58
C SER A 92 23.47 0.71 -17.83
N ASP A 93 24.37 0.46 -16.88
CA ASP A 93 24.69 -0.85 -16.26
C ASP A 93 23.68 -1.38 -15.22
N ASN A 94 22.43 -0.91 -15.23
CA ASN A 94 21.34 -1.48 -14.42
C ASN A 94 20.32 -2.25 -15.28
N SER A 95 20.81 -2.84 -16.37
CA SER A 95 20.06 -3.07 -17.60
C SER A 95 18.80 -3.91 -17.42
N VAL A 96 17.64 -3.28 -17.64
CA VAL A 96 16.51 -3.96 -18.30
C VAL A 96 17.09 -4.64 -19.52
N LYS A 97 16.82 -5.93 -19.72
CA LYS A 97 17.40 -6.66 -20.84
C LYS A 97 17.11 -5.91 -22.14
N LEU A 98 18.15 -5.65 -22.93
CA LEU A 98 18.03 -4.85 -24.14
C LEU A 98 16.99 -5.44 -25.11
N GLU A 99 16.83 -6.76 -25.11
CA GLU A 99 15.78 -7.48 -25.84
C GLU A 99 14.36 -7.06 -25.42
N ASP A 100 14.10 -6.91 -24.13
CA ASP A 100 12.80 -6.50 -23.61
C ASP A 100 12.50 -5.03 -23.92
N VAL A 101 13.52 -4.17 -23.85
CA VAL A 101 13.41 -2.75 -24.24
C VAL A 101 13.16 -2.62 -25.74
N ALA A 102 13.92 -3.36 -26.55
CA ALA A 102 13.75 -3.34 -28.01
C ALA A 102 12.37 -3.85 -28.40
N ARG A 103 11.89 -4.94 -27.79
CA ARG A 103 10.54 -5.45 -27.99
C ARG A 103 9.49 -4.41 -27.57
N LEU A 104 9.64 -3.80 -26.39
CA LEU A 104 8.74 -2.76 -25.91
C LEU A 104 8.64 -1.60 -26.91
N VAL A 105 9.79 -1.08 -27.38
CA VAL A 105 9.81 0.03 -28.35
C VAL A 105 9.18 -0.35 -29.69
N ASN A 106 9.41 -1.57 -30.18
CA ASN A 106 8.84 -2.04 -31.44
C ASN A 106 7.34 -2.33 -31.35
N ASP A 107 6.87 -2.84 -30.22
CA ASP A 107 5.51 -3.36 -30.05
C ASP A 107 4.55 -2.33 -29.43
N ILE A 108 5.05 -1.24 -28.83
CA ILE A 108 4.19 -0.17 -28.32
C ILE A 108 3.43 0.47 -29.48
N ASN A 109 2.10 0.41 -29.38
CA ASN A 109 1.24 1.32 -30.11
C ASN A 109 1.25 2.69 -29.40
N PRO A 110 1.71 3.77 -30.03
CA PRO A 110 1.80 5.09 -29.39
C PRO A 110 0.47 5.60 -28.83
N LYS A 111 -0.67 5.16 -29.40
CA LYS A 111 -2.01 5.50 -28.89
C LYS A 111 -2.29 4.95 -27.49
N HIS A 112 -1.52 3.95 -27.05
CA HIS A 112 -1.68 3.28 -25.76
C HIS A 112 -0.65 3.76 -24.73
N MET A 113 0.25 4.67 -25.09
CA MET A 113 1.35 5.10 -24.23
C MET A 113 0.85 5.63 -22.88
N LYS A 114 -0.24 6.43 -22.89
CA LYS A 114 -0.85 6.95 -21.66
C LYS A 114 -1.31 5.82 -20.72
N ALA A 115 -2.02 4.84 -21.26
CA ALA A 115 -2.51 3.69 -20.48
C ALA A 115 -1.34 2.85 -19.93
N LEU A 116 -0.28 2.65 -20.71
CA LEU A 116 0.91 1.89 -20.27
C LEU A 116 1.67 2.61 -19.16
N VAL A 117 1.81 3.94 -19.25
CA VAL A 117 2.39 4.76 -18.17
C VAL A 117 1.55 4.66 -16.91
N ALA A 118 0.23 4.88 -17.02
CA ALA A 118 -0.68 4.78 -15.88
C ALA A 118 -0.67 3.38 -15.23
N LEU A 119 -0.59 2.31 -16.03
CA LEU A 119 -0.50 0.94 -15.53
C LEU A 119 0.82 0.71 -14.77
N ASN A 120 1.94 1.22 -15.28
CA ASN A 120 3.23 1.14 -14.59
C ASN A 120 3.20 1.89 -13.25
N GLU A 121 2.57 3.08 -13.22
CA GLU A 121 2.39 3.84 -11.98
C GLU A 121 1.56 3.07 -10.96
N LEU A 122 0.40 2.52 -11.38
CA LEU A 122 -0.44 1.68 -10.51
C LEU A 122 0.32 0.47 -9.96
N PHE A 123 1.10 -0.24 -10.78
CA PHE A 123 1.93 -1.36 -10.32
C PHE A 123 2.96 -0.92 -9.28
N THR A 124 3.64 0.18 -9.52
CA THR A 124 4.69 0.68 -8.62
C THR A 124 4.09 1.12 -7.28
N ILE A 125 2.98 1.86 -7.30
CA ILE A 125 2.32 2.32 -6.08
C ILE A 125 1.76 1.13 -5.30
N ALA A 126 1.10 0.18 -5.97
CA ALA A 126 0.57 -1.01 -5.32
C ALA A 126 1.67 -1.86 -4.68
N GLN A 127 2.82 -2.02 -5.36
CA GLN A 127 3.98 -2.69 -4.78
C GLN A 127 4.47 -1.98 -3.51
N ALA A 128 4.56 -0.65 -3.52
CA ALA A 128 4.98 0.13 -2.36
C ALA A 128 3.98 -0.01 -1.19
N TRP A 129 2.67 0.10 -1.47
CA TRP A 129 1.64 -0.04 -0.44
C TRP A 129 1.63 -1.45 0.18
N ASN A 130 1.75 -2.48 -0.65
CA ASN A 130 1.80 -3.86 -0.20
C ASN A 130 3.05 -4.16 0.64
N LYS A 131 4.20 -3.55 0.31
CA LYS A 131 5.43 -3.66 1.11
C LYS A 131 5.22 -3.13 2.52
N GLU A 132 4.59 -1.96 2.68
CA GLU A 132 4.28 -1.37 3.99
C GLU A 132 3.34 -2.24 4.82
N ASP A 133 2.37 -2.89 4.17
CA ASP A 133 1.44 -3.81 4.83
C ASP A 133 2.06 -5.20 5.11
N ASN A 134 3.34 -5.41 4.79
CA ASN A 134 4.05 -6.69 4.80
C ASN A 134 3.26 -7.78 4.07
N PHE A 135 2.73 -7.44 2.90
CA PHE A 135 1.88 -8.30 2.09
C PHE A 135 2.49 -8.53 0.71
N THR A 136 2.57 -9.78 0.30
CA THR A 136 2.92 -10.17 -1.06
C THR A 136 1.82 -11.10 -1.58
N PRO A 137 1.11 -10.73 -2.66
CA PRO A 137 0.10 -11.61 -3.25
C PRO A 137 0.76 -12.90 -3.75
N ASP A 138 0.41 -14.03 -3.14
CA ASP A 138 0.78 -15.38 -3.57
C ASP A 138 -0.39 -16.01 -4.33
N PHE A 139 -0.34 -15.91 -5.66
CA PHE A 139 -1.38 -16.44 -6.54
C PHE A 139 -1.44 -17.98 -6.59
N SER A 140 -0.43 -18.67 -6.06
CA SER A 140 -0.46 -20.12 -5.91
C SER A 140 -1.23 -20.55 -4.66
N ASN A 141 -1.27 -19.70 -3.63
CA ASN A 141 -1.97 -19.95 -2.39
C ASN A 141 -3.45 -19.53 -2.45
N ARG A 142 -4.33 -20.52 -2.56
CA ARG A 142 -5.79 -20.37 -2.54
C ARG A 142 -6.35 -19.99 -1.16
N ASN A 143 -5.61 -20.17 -0.09
CA ASN A 143 -6.06 -19.81 1.26
C ASN A 143 -5.72 -18.36 1.60
N GLN A 144 -4.85 -17.70 0.82
CA GLN A 144 -4.55 -16.29 1.02
C GLN A 144 -5.62 -15.43 0.34
N THR A 145 -6.45 -14.80 1.16
CA THR A 145 -7.40 -13.77 0.72
C THR A 145 -6.68 -12.58 0.11
N LYS A 146 -7.12 -12.17 -1.06
CA LYS A 146 -6.56 -11.04 -1.84
C LYS A 146 -7.68 -10.09 -2.22
N TRP A 147 -7.64 -8.86 -1.71
CA TRP A 147 -8.65 -7.84 -1.96
C TRP A 147 -8.26 -6.97 -3.14
N PHE A 148 -9.21 -6.56 -3.97
CA PHE A 148 -8.97 -5.68 -5.11
C PHE A 148 -10.13 -4.71 -5.32
N PRO A 149 -9.88 -3.51 -5.88
CA PRO A 149 -10.94 -2.57 -6.17
C PRO A 149 -11.84 -3.05 -7.32
N TRP A 150 -13.13 -2.82 -7.18
CA TRP A 150 -14.13 -3.03 -8.23
C TRP A 150 -14.70 -1.68 -8.69
N PHE A 151 -14.91 -1.54 -9.99
CA PHE A 151 -15.34 -0.28 -10.60
C PHE A 151 -16.62 -0.47 -11.41
N VAL A 152 -17.48 0.55 -11.46
CA VAL A 152 -18.64 0.64 -12.37
C VAL A 152 -18.50 1.86 -13.25
N TYR A 153 -18.97 1.79 -14.49
CA TYR A 153 -19.01 2.96 -15.36
C TYR A 153 -20.15 3.90 -14.93
N SER A 154 -19.84 5.15 -14.66
CA SER A 154 -20.80 6.20 -14.34
C SER A 154 -20.95 7.15 -15.53
N ASN A 155 -22.16 7.23 -16.09
CA ASN A 155 -22.49 8.18 -17.15
C ASN A 155 -22.31 9.63 -16.69
N ALA A 156 -22.58 9.94 -15.41
CA ALA A 156 -22.43 11.29 -14.87
C ALA A 156 -20.96 11.72 -14.76
N ALA A 157 -20.06 10.78 -14.45
CA ALA A 157 -18.62 11.04 -14.38
C ALA A 157 -17.91 10.86 -15.72
N ALA A 158 -18.61 10.37 -16.75
CA ALA A 158 -18.05 9.93 -18.03
C ALA A 158 -16.81 9.00 -17.86
N GLY A 159 -16.88 8.11 -16.87
CA GLY A 159 -15.78 7.22 -16.52
C GLY A 159 -16.13 6.20 -15.44
N PHE A 160 -15.17 5.31 -15.16
CA PHE A 160 -15.26 4.36 -14.07
C PHE A 160 -15.15 5.08 -12.72
N VAL A 161 -16.03 4.70 -11.81
CA VAL A 161 -16.00 5.12 -10.41
C VAL A 161 -15.81 3.88 -9.54
N PHE A 162 -15.17 4.06 -8.38
CA PHE A 162 -15.06 2.99 -7.40
C PHE A 162 -16.46 2.56 -6.94
N ALA A 163 -16.67 1.25 -6.85
CA ALA A 163 -17.95 0.65 -6.52
C ALA A 163 -17.92 0.01 -5.13
N TYR A 164 -17.03 -0.96 -4.97
CA TYR A 164 -16.81 -1.74 -3.76
C TYR A 164 -15.51 -2.54 -3.95
N THR A 165 -15.13 -3.35 -2.97
CA THR A 165 -13.96 -4.24 -3.03
C THR A 165 -14.38 -5.69 -3.17
N GLY A 166 -13.72 -6.41 -4.07
CA GLY A 166 -13.83 -7.87 -4.16
C GLY A 166 -12.69 -8.55 -3.42
N HIS A 167 -12.86 -9.82 -3.06
CA HIS A 167 -11.75 -10.67 -2.64
C HIS A 167 -11.75 -11.99 -3.39
N THR A 168 -10.56 -12.57 -3.56
CA THR A 168 -10.40 -13.96 -3.96
C THR A 168 -9.58 -14.71 -2.93
N ALA A 169 -10.16 -15.78 -2.38
CA ALA A 169 -9.45 -16.84 -1.69
C ALA A 169 -9.82 -18.15 -2.40
N THR A 170 -11.12 -18.45 -2.42
CA THR A 170 -11.66 -19.74 -2.91
C THR A 170 -12.92 -19.62 -3.78
N SER A 171 -13.33 -18.40 -4.17
CA SER A 171 -14.59 -18.21 -4.91
C SER A 171 -14.48 -18.81 -6.32
N ALA A 172 -15.23 -19.90 -6.55
CA ALA A 172 -15.28 -20.69 -7.79
C ALA A 172 -15.81 -19.90 -9.01
N TYR A 173 -16.38 -18.72 -8.80
CA TYR A 173 -16.73 -17.78 -9.87
C TYR A 173 -15.50 -16.95 -10.22
N ALA A 174 -14.67 -17.48 -11.13
CA ALA A 174 -13.49 -16.83 -11.69
C ALA A 174 -13.89 -15.57 -12.49
N SER A 175 -14.26 -14.51 -11.78
CA SER A 175 -14.91 -13.37 -12.40
C SER A 175 -13.88 -12.47 -13.08
N PHE A 176 -12.76 -12.11 -12.44
CA PHE A 176 -11.65 -11.36 -13.07
C PHE A 176 -10.31 -11.56 -12.35
N GLY A 177 -9.20 -11.35 -13.07
CA GLY A 177 -7.84 -11.63 -12.60
C GLY A 177 -7.28 -10.62 -11.60
N SER A 178 -6.89 -11.15 -10.43
CA SER A 178 -6.33 -10.54 -9.22
C SER A 178 -4.98 -9.81 -9.38
N ARG A 179 -4.79 -8.97 -10.39
CA ARG A 179 -3.44 -8.46 -10.72
C ARG A 179 -2.92 -7.36 -9.79
N LEU A 180 -3.80 -6.59 -9.14
CA LEU A 180 -3.46 -5.56 -8.16
C LEU A 180 -4.24 -5.81 -6.87
N CYS A 181 -3.68 -6.68 -6.03
CA CYS A 181 -4.32 -7.11 -4.79
C CYS A 181 -3.66 -6.54 -3.56
N PHE A 182 -4.46 -6.41 -2.50
CA PHE A 182 -4.09 -5.85 -1.21
C PHE A 182 -4.51 -6.78 -0.07
N LYS A 183 -3.86 -6.62 1.08
CA LYS A 183 -4.06 -7.44 2.28
C LYS A 183 -5.48 -7.34 2.83
N THR A 184 -6.07 -6.16 2.78
CA THR A 184 -7.37 -5.86 3.38
C THR A 184 -8.32 -5.19 2.39
N SER A 185 -9.61 -5.34 2.67
CA SER A 185 -10.68 -4.66 1.94
C SER A 185 -10.50 -3.14 1.98
N ASP A 186 -10.17 -2.57 3.14
CA ASP A 186 -9.99 -1.13 3.27
C ASP A 186 -8.83 -0.59 2.44
N ARG A 187 -7.70 -1.31 2.37
CA ARG A 187 -6.57 -0.93 1.52
C ARG A 187 -6.94 -0.96 0.04
N ALA A 188 -7.68 -1.97 -0.39
CA ALA A 188 -8.18 -2.06 -1.76
C ALA A 188 -9.18 -0.93 -2.10
N ARG A 189 -10.03 -0.52 -1.14
CA ARG A 189 -10.94 0.62 -1.28
C ARG A 189 -10.15 1.92 -1.46
N GLN A 190 -9.25 2.20 -0.51
CA GLN A 190 -8.41 3.40 -0.55
C GLN A 190 -7.64 3.49 -1.87
N PHE A 191 -7.06 2.38 -2.34
CA PHE A 191 -6.31 2.37 -3.59
C PHE A 191 -7.20 2.63 -4.82
N GLY A 192 -8.39 2.03 -4.84
CA GLY A 192 -9.35 2.23 -5.93
C GLY A 192 -9.88 3.66 -6.01
N GLU A 193 -10.19 4.26 -4.86
CA GLU A 193 -10.69 5.63 -4.75
C GLU A 193 -9.60 6.66 -5.04
N GLN A 194 -8.42 6.51 -4.43
CA GLN A 194 -7.35 7.52 -4.50
C GLN A 194 -6.72 7.62 -5.89
N PHE A 195 -6.67 6.51 -6.64
CA PHE A 195 -6.03 6.47 -7.96
C PHE A 195 -7.04 6.27 -9.10
N ILE A 196 -8.29 6.71 -8.90
CA ILE A 196 -9.37 6.50 -9.87
C ILE A 196 -9.05 7.07 -11.26
N ASP A 197 -8.30 8.17 -11.34
CA ASP A 197 -7.89 8.76 -12.61
C ASP A 197 -6.88 7.87 -13.37
N LEU A 198 -5.89 7.30 -12.67
CA LEU A 198 -4.97 6.32 -13.25
C LEU A 198 -5.72 5.06 -13.70
N TRP A 199 -6.69 4.60 -12.90
CA TRP A 199 -7.56 3.50 -13.30
C TRP A 199 -8.36 3.81 -14.55
N ASN A 200 -8.93 5.02 -14.67
CA ASN A 200 -9.63 5.44 -15.87
C ASN A 200 -8.71 5.52 -17.10
N ASP A 201 -7.46 5.97 -16.94
CA ASP A 201 -6.49 6.00 -18.03
C ASP A 201 -6.10 4.59 -18.52
N VAL A 202 -6.19 3.58 -17.67
CA VAL A 202 -5.97 2.17 -18.03
C VAL A 202 -7.23 1.50 -18.60
N LEU A 203 -8.38 1.73 -17.95
CA LEU A 203 -9.63 1.01 -18.23
C LEU A 203 -10.44 1.63 -19.37
N LEU A 204 -10.23 2.92 -19.67
CA LEU A 204 -10.88 3.59 -20.78
C LEU A 204 -9.92 3.75 -21.96
N PHE A 205 -10.30 3.16 -23.08
CA PHE A 205 -9.69 3.53 -24.35
C PHE A 205 -10.25 4.89 -24.80
N ARG A 206 -9.53 5.97 -24.51
CA ARG A 206 -9.83 7.31 -25.02
C ARG A 206 -8.96 7.57 -26.24
N GLN A 207 -9.55 7.62 -27.43
CA GLN A 207 -8.83 8.10 -28.60
C GLN A 207 -8.46 9.57 -28.36
N PRO A 208 -7.22 10.01 -28.66
CA PRO A 208 -6.90 11.42 -28.67
C PRO A 208 -7.92 12.11 -29.58
N SER A 209 -8.66 13.07 -29.03
CA SER A 209 -9.52 13.93 -29.83
C SER A 209 -8.66 14.55 -30.92
N VAL A 210 -8.93 14.21 -32.18
CA VAL A 210 -8.32 14.89 -33.32
C VAL A 210 -8.83 16.33 -33.23
N SER A 211 -7.97 17.24 -32.80
CA SER A 211 -8.22 18.67 -32.98
C SER A 211 -8.29 18.92 -34.49
N LEU A 212 -9.51 19.13 -34.99
CA LEU A 212 -9.77 19.65 -36.34
C LEU A 212 -9.33 21.11 -36.43
#